data_AF-A0A5C4W518-F1
#
_entry.id   AF-A0A5C4W518-F1
#
_cell.length_a   1.000
_cell.length_b   1.000
_cell.length_c   1.000
_cell.angle_alpha   90.00
_cell.angle_beta   90.00
_cell.angle_gamma   90.00
#
_symmetry.space_group_name_H-M   'P 1'
#
loop_
_entity.id
_entity.type
_entity.pdbx_description
1 polymer ?
#
loop_
_entity_poly.entity_id
_entity_poly.type
_entity_poly.pdbx_seq_one_letter_code
_entity_poly.pdbx_strand_id
1 'polypeptide(L)'
;MSGRVRVITTGGTIASRRGLEGAVSVAVSGRDLVGAAPAGVTVEIDEAMLVHSFNLTLDGVRQIAGRVCAAAAEPGVDGVVVTHGTDTMEESAYFVDLVLGQDRTVVFTGAQRHAGEPDGDGPRNLADAVRVAAGAGRGLGAVIAMAGEVHAARLATKAHTVAVNAFGSPGHGPIGHVYGGHVRVTATPVRPAGFGLAELDGPIARVDIVPVYVGADGVHLAASRAAGARGIVLEALGAGNPTPGVLREVRACVAAGVPVLVTSRCRRGPVMPVYGAGGGADLADAGAVFAGDLGAPKARLLLAVALSAEADPGRALARLRPHLSP
;
A
#
# COMPACT_ATOMS: atom_id res chain seq x y z
N MET A 1 -15.34 -14.15 22.00
CA MET A 1 -16.06 -14.00 20.73
C MET A 1 -15.69 -15.20 19.88
N SER A 2 -16.68 -15.98 19.41
CA SER A 2 -16.41 -16.98 18.39
C SER A 2 -16.37 -16.29 17.03
N GLY A 3 -15.32 -16.49 16.25
CA GLY A 3 -15.24 -15.88 14.93
C GLY A 3 -14.35 -16.67 13.98
N ARG A 4 -14.61 -16.59 12.69
CA ARG A 4 -13.87 -17.30 11.65
C ARG A 4 -13.01 -16.33 10.86
N VAL A 5 -11.69 -16.54 10.88
CA VAL A 5 -10.72 -15.68 10.20
C VAL A 5 -10.00 -16.47 9.12
N ARG A 6 -10.00 -15.95 7.89
CA ARG A 6 -9.20 -16.49 6.79
C ARG A 6 -7.83 -15.83 6.79
N VAL A 7 -6.76 -16.62 6.89
CA VAL A 7 -5.38 -16.15 6.78
C VAL A 7 -4.85 -16.52 5.40
N ILE A 8 -4.66 -15.52 4.56
CA ILE A 8 -4.09 -15.63 3.22
C ILE A 8 -2.58 -15.47 3.32
N THR A 9 -1.82 -16.49 2.91
CA THR A 9 -0.35 -16.43 2.96
C THR A 9 0.24 -16.11 1.60
N THR A 10 1.13 -15.11 1.55
CA THR A 10 1.81 -14.69 0.31
C THR A 10 3.33 -14.94 0.35
N GLY A 11 3.81 -15.56 1.43
CA GLY A 11 5.23 -15.75 1.74
C GLY A 11 5.75 -14.72 2.74
N GLY A 12 6.99 -14.23 2.51
CA GLY A 12 7.64 -13.25 3.37
C GLY A 12 8.35 -13.82 4.60
N THR A 13 9.05 -12.94 5.32
CA THR A 13 9.93 -13.27 6.47
C THR A 13 9.25 -14.07 7.57
N ILE A 14 7.95 -13.82 7.80
CA ILE A 14 7.12 -14.54 8.79
C ILE A 14 7.01 -16.04 8.49
N ALA A 15 7.12 -16.41 7.21
CA ALA A 15 7.13 -17.79 6.76
C ALA A 15 8.53 -18.28 6.36
N SER A 16 9.60 -17.52 6.65
CA SER A 16 10.96 -17.84 6.20
C SER A 16 11.87 -18.32 7.32
N ARG A 17 12.72 -19.32 7.03
CA ARG A 17 13.79 -19.84 7.89
C ARG A 17 15.15 -19.63 7.21
N ARG A 18 16.23 -19.43 7.99
CA ARG A 18 17.58 -19.45 7.42
C ARG A 18 17.90 -20.85 6.89
N GLY A 19 18.32 -20.93 5.64
CA GLY A 19 19.00 -22.11 5.09
C GLY A 19 20.42 -22.25 5.66
N LEU A 20 21.02 -23.42 5.47
CA LEU A 20 22.36 -23.75 5.98
C LEU A 20 23.47 -22.86 5.41
N GLU A 21 23.24 -22.22 4.26
CA GLU A 21 24.19 -21.32 3.58
C GLU A 21 23.96 -19.83 3.89
N GLY A 22 23.11 -19.49 4.87
CA GLY A 22 22.89 -18.12 5.34
C GLY A 22 21.82 -17.31 4.60
N ALA A 23 21.36 -17.76 3.42
CA ALA A 23 20.19 -17.20 2.74
C ALA A 23 18.88 -17.64 3.43
N VAL A 24 17.91 -16.74 3.56
CA VAL A 24 16.60 -17.05 4.17
C VAL A 24 15.65 -17.59 3.10
N SER A 25 15.23 -18.85 3.24
CA SER A 25 14.26 -19.50 2.36
C SER A 25 12.88 -19.54 2.99
N VAL A 26 11.82 -19.41 2.19
CA VAL A 26 10.44 -19.48 2.70
C VAL A 26 10.11 -20.95 3.00
N ALA A 27 9.89 -21.30 4.27
CA ALA A 27 9.91 -22.69 4.73
C ALA A 27 8.94 -23.00 5.89
N VAL A 28 7.92 -22.17 6.16
CA VAL A 28 6.91 -22.46 7.20
C VAL A 28 5.53 -22.60 6.56
N SER A 29 4.89 -23.75 6.76
CA SER A 29 3.50 -23.97 6.37
C SER A 29 2.57 -23.15 7.25
N GLY A 30 1.45 -22.66 6.71
CA GLY A 30 0.52 -21.82 7.48
C GLY A 30 -0.06 -22.48 8.73
N ARG A 31 0.09 -23.81 8.88
CA ARG A 31 -0.38 -24.59 10.04
C ARG A 31 0.44 -24.32 11.33
N ASP A 32 1.74 -24.04 11.22
CA ASP A 32 2.58 -23.68 12.38
C ASP A 32 2.22 -22.28 12.93
N LEU A 33 1.65 -21.43 12.07
CA LEU A 33 1.19 -20.08 12.38
C LEU A 33 -0.17 -20.07 13.13
N VAL A 34 -0.96 -21.16 13.04
CA VAL A 34 -2.27 -21.32 13.71
C VAL A 34 -2.14 -21.45 15.24
N GLY A 35 -0.99 -21.89 15.75
CA GLY A 35 -0.76 -22.07 17.19
C GLY A 35 -0.89 -20.78 18.03
N ALA A 36 -0.98 -19.62 17.38
CA ALA A 36 -1.13 -18.31 18.01
C ALA A 36 -2.57 -17.73 17.95
N ALA A 37 -3.55 -18.50 17.47
CA ALA A 37 -4.94 -18.05 17.36
C ALA A 37 -5.52 -17.70 18.75
N PRO A 38 -6.18 -16.53 18.91
CA PRO A 38 -6.89 -16.20 20.14
C PRO A 38 -7.98 -17.23 20.47
N ALA A 39 -8.22 -17.47 21.76
CA ALA A 39 -9.27 -18.37 22.21
C ALA A 39 -10.64 -17.99 21.61
N GLY A 40 -11.31 -18.96 20.98
CA GLY A 40 -12.60 -18.79 20.32
C GLY A 40 -12.52 -18.37 18.85
N VAL A 41 -11.33 -18.06 18.30
CA VAL A 41 -11.20 -17.74 16.88
C VAL A 41 -10.78 -18.98 16.09
N THR A 42 -11.58 -19.38 15.10
CA THR A 42 -11.23 -20.41 14.13
C THR A 42 -10.42 -19.78 13.00
N VAL A 43 -9.19 -20.24 12.80
CA VAL A 43 -8.32 -19.78 11.72
C VAL A 43 -8.31 -20.81 10.59
N GLU A 44 -8.63 -20.36 9.38
CA GLU A 44 -8.50 -21.12 8.15
C GLU A 44 -7.35 -20.56 7.32
N ILE A 45 -6.44 -21.43 6.85
CA ILE A 45 -5.31 -21.01 6.02
C ILE A 45 -5.68 -21.12 4.54
N ASP A 46 -5.44 -20.06 3.78
CA ASP A 46 -5.40 -20.07 2.31
C ASP A 46 -3.99 -19.74 1.83
N GLU A 47 -3.31 -20.70 1.23
CA GLU A 47 -1.97 -20.50 0.67
C GLU A 47 -2.10 -19.88 -0.73
N ALA A 48 -1.87 -18.56 -0.82
CA ALA A 48 -2.05 -17.84 -2.07
C ALA A 48 -0.82 -17.91 -2.97
N MET A 49 0.36 -17.65 -2.39
CA MET A 49 1.63 -17.62 -3.10
C MET A 49 2.82 -17.69 -2.13
N LEU A 50 4.00 -17.95 -2.67
CA LEU A 50 5.25 -18.06 -1.92
C LEU A 50 6.32 -17.17 -2.57
N VAL A 51 6.20 -15.85 -2.42
CA VAL A 51 7.06 -14.88 -3.12
C VAL A 51 7.65 -13.87 -2.12
N HIS A 52 8.90 -13.47 -2.31
CA HIS A 52 9.46 -12.35 -1.56
C HIS A 52 8.80 -11.04 -2.00
N SER A 53 8.45 -10.17 -1.06
CA SER A 53 7.72 -8.93 -1.35
C SER A 53 8.41 -8.02 -2.36
N PHE A 54 9.75 -8.00 -2.40
CA PHE A 54 10.53 -7.22 -3.37
C PHE A 54 10.48 -7.78 -4.81
N ASN A 55 9.99 -9.01 -5.00
CA ASN A 55 9.77 -9.64 -6.31
C ASN A 55 8.30 -9.59 -6.76
N LEU A 56 7.40 -8.98 -5.96
CA LEU A 56 5.99 -8.89 -6.33
C LEU A 56 5.77 -7.94 -7.51
N THR A 57 4.92 -8.36 -8.44
CA THR A 57 4.42 -7.54 -9.55
C THR A 57 3.02 -7.03 -9.24
N LEU A 58 2.54 -6.03 -9.99
CA LEU A 58 1.15 -5.55 -9.86
C LEU A 58 0.12 -6.65 -10.15
N ASP A 59 0.43 -7.59 -11.04
CA ASP A 59 -0.43 -8.76 -11.27
C ASP A 59 -0.48 -9.68 -10.04
N GLY A 60 0.66 -9.90 -9.38
CA GLY A 60 0.71 -10.62 -8.10
C GLY A 60 -0.11 -9.92 -7.03
N VAL A 61 0.00 -8.59 -6.91
CA VAL A 61 -0.81 -7.80 -5.97
C VAL A 61 -2.30 -7.88 -6.30
N ARG A 62 -2.70 -7.83 -7.59
CA ARG A 62 -4.09 -8.02 -8.03
C ARG A 62 -4.61 -9.42 -7.68
N GLN A 63 -3.78 -10.46 -7.82
CA GLN A 63 -4.15 -11.82 -7.42
C GLN A 63 -4.40 -11.92 -5.90
N ILE A 64 -3.56 -11.29 -5.08
CA ILE A 64 -3.77 -11.17 -3.62
C ILE A 64 -5.11 -10.48 -3.35
N ALA A 65 -5.37 -9.34 -4.02
CA ALA A 65 -6.60 -8.60 -3.85
C ALA A 65 -7.85 -9.41 -4.22
N GLY A 66 -7.80 -10.21 -5.29
CA GLY A 66 -8.89 -11.12 -5.67
C GLY A 66 -9.20 -12.16 -4.61
N ARG A 67 -8.17 -12.82 -4.05
CA ARG A 67 -8.36 -13.78 -2.96
C ARG A 67 -8.90 -13.12 -1.69
N VAL A 68 -8.39 -11.94 -1.35
CA VAL A 68 -8.88 -11.15 -0.21
C VAL A 68 -10.35 -10.79 -0.40
N CYS A 69 -10.75 -10.26 -1.57
CA CYS A 69 -12.12 -9.87 -1.83
C CYS A 69 -13.07 -11.08 -1.81
N ALA A 70 -12.65 -12.21 -2.37
CA ALA A 70 -13.42 -13.45 -2.33
C ALA A 70 -13.60 -13.96 -0.90
N ALA A 71 -12.53 -14.01 -0.10
CA ALA A 71 -12.58 -14.43 1.31
C ALA A 71 -13.44 -13.48 2.16
N ALA A 72 -13.31 -12.16 1.95
CA ALA A 72 -14.10 -11.17 2.67
C ALA A 72 -15.59 -11.20 2.30
N ALA A 73 -15.94 -11.69 1.12
CA ALA A 73 -17.31 -11.87 0.67
C ALA A 73 -17.94 -13.21 1.12
N GLU A 74 -17.12 -14.17 1.57
CA GLU A 74 -17.59 -15.50 1.98
C GLU A 74 -18.51 -15.40 3.23
N PRO A 75 -19.72 -15.97 3.19
CA PRO A 75 -20.62 -15.99 4.34
C PRO A 75 -19.97 -16.64 5.56
N GLY A 76 -20.09 -16.00 6.71
CA GLY A 76 -19.53 -16.50 7.98
C GLY A 76 -18.01 -16.38 8.09
N VAL A 77 -17.31 -15.71 7.17
CA VAL A 77 -15.95 -15.20 7.43
C VAL A 77 -16.07 -13.83 8.10
N ASP A 78 -15.54 -13.72 9.31
CA ASP A 78 -15.63 -12.50 10.13
C ASP A 78 -14.48 -11.53 9.84
N GLY A 79 -13.34 -12.04 9.37
CA GLY A 79 -12.19 -11.22 9.03
C GLY A 79 -11.18 -11.94 8.13
N VAL A 80 -10.33 -11.15 7.48
CA VAL A 80 -9.25 -11.65 6.62
C VAL A 80 -7.93 -11.07 7.12
N VAL A 81 -6.93 -11.95 7.25
CA VAL A 81 -5.54 -11.58 7.52
C VAL A 81 -4.70 -11.95 6.31
N VAL A 82 -3.75 -11.10 5.94
CA VAL A 82 -2.77 -11.38 4.88
C VAL A 82 -1.38 -11.36 5.50
N THR A 83 -0.67 -12.49 5.47
CA THR A 83 0.74 -12.51 5.85
C THR A 83 1.60 -12.16 4.65
N HIS A 84 2.40 -11.12 4.75
CA HIS A 84 3.10 -10.50 3.63
C HIS A 84 4.54 -10.12 3.99
N GLY A 85 5.43 -10.09 2.99
CA GLY A 85 6.78 -9.54 3.16
C GLY A 85 6.75 -8.02 3.38
N THR A 86 7.65 -7.50 4.22
CA THR A 86 7.51 -6.12 4.72
C THR A 86 7.92 -5.04 3.72
N ASP A 87 8.68 -5.37 2.67
CA ASP A 87 9.21 -4.35 1.75
C ASP A 87 8.13 -3.65 0.92
N THR A 88 7.10 -4.39 0.50
CA THR A 88 6.01 -3.87 -0.35
C THR A 88 4.63 -4.10 0.26
N MET A 89 4.57 -4.39 1.57
CA MET A 89 3.31 -4.55 2.30
C MET A 89 2.47 -3.28 2.26
N GLU A 90 3.10 -2.11 2.35
CA GLU A 90 2.41 -0.83 2.25
C GLU A 90 1.66 -0.69 0.91
N GLU A 91 2.30 -1.07 -0.19
CA GLU A 91 1.74 -1.01 -1.53
C GLU A 91 0.59 -2.01 -1.69
N SER A 92 0.81 -3.27 -1.30
CA SER A 92 -0.18 -4.33 -1.44
C SER A 92 -1.42 -4.07 -0.58
N ALA A 93 -1.23 -3.59 0.65
CA ALA A 93 -2.33 -3.21 1.53
C ALA A 93 -3.14 -2.06 0.94
N TYR A 94 -2.49 -1.05 0.35
CA TYR A 94 -3.20 0.08 -0.24
C TYR A 94 -3.93 -0.31 -1.53
N PHE A 95 -3.33 -1.16 -2.38
CA PHE A 95 -4.04 -1.69 -3.54
C PHE A 95 -5.33 -2.41 -3.13
N VAL A 96 -5.27 -3.26 -2.10
CA VAL A 96 -6.46 -3.90 -1.53
C VAL A 96 -7.44 -2.86 -1.01
N ASP A 97 -6.98 -1.85 -0.29
CA ASP A 97 -7.84 -0.78 0.24
C ASP A 97 -8.65 -0.06 -0.87
N LEU A 98 -8.04 0.12 -2.04
CA LEU A 98 -8.67 0.76 -3.20
C LEU A 98 -9.77 -0.09 -3.84
N VAL A 99 -9.75 -1.43 -3.68
CA VAL A 99 -10.72 -2.35 -4.30
C VAL A 99 -11.64 -3.06 -3.31
N LEU A 100 -11.39 -2.86 -2.01
CA LEU A 100 -12.16 -3.48 -0.94
C LEU A 100 -13.45 -2.69 -0.66
N GLY A 101 -14.55 -3.40 -0.44
CA GLY A 101 -15.82 -2.80 -0.02
C GLY A 101 -15.70 -1.93 1.25
N GLN A 102 -16.56 -0.92 1.37
CA GLN A 102 -16.46 0.09 2.43
C GLN A 102 -16.66 -0.49 3.85
N ASP A 103 -17.50 -1.51 4.00
CA ASP A 103 -17.82 -2.11 5.31
C ASP A 103 -16.86 -3.25 5.73
N ARG A 104 -15.73 -3.40 5.05
CA ARG A 104 -14.80 -4.51 5.26
C ARG A 104 -13.52 -4.04 5.93
N THR A 105 -12.94 -4.94 6.73
CA THR A 105 -11.64 -4.77 7.36
C THR A 105 -10.76 -5.94 6.95
N VAL A 106 -9.56 -5.67 6.45
CA VAL A 106 -8.56 -6.67 6.07
C VAL A 106 -7.24 -6.29 6.73
N VAL A 107 -6.57 -7.23 7.37
CA VAL A 107 -5.37 -6.96 8.15
C VAL A 107 -4.14 -7.56 7.49
N PHE A 108 -3.24 -6.72 7.03
CA PHE A 108 -1.92 -7.12 6.58
C PHE A 108 -0.97 -7.20 7.77
N THR A 109 -0.11 -8.21 7.79
CA THR A 109 0.92 -8.37 8.81
C THR A 109 2.12 -9.13 8.28
N GLY A 110 3.23 -9.14 9.02
CA GLY A 110 4.47 -9.80 8.63
C GLY A 110 5.45 -9.88 9.79
N ALA A 111 6.73 -9.98 9.46
CA ALA A 111 7.81 -10.01 10.44
C ALA A 111 9.02 -9.27 9.90
N GLN A 112 9.75 -8.55 10.76
CA GLN A 112 11.05 -7.98 10.42
C GLN A 112 12.18 -8.98 10.67
N ARG A 113 12.01 -9.87 11.65
CA ARG A 113 12.94 -10.94 12.02
C ARG A 113 12.46 -12.27 11.47
N HIS A 114 13.38 -13.11 11.01
CA HIS A 114 13.01 -14.41 10.43
C HIS A 114 12.56 -15.40 11.50
N ALA A 115 11.76 -16.40 11.12
CA ALA A 115 11.10 -17.30 12.07
C ALA A 115 12.08 -18.14 12.93
N GLY A 116 13.33 -18.29 12.49
CA GLY A 116 14.39 -18.95 13.26
C GLY A 116 15.12 -18.08 14.28
N GLU A 117 14.83 -16.77 14.39
CA GLU A 117 15.45 -15.92 15.42
C GLU A 117 14.79 -16.17 16.79
N PRO A 118 15.56 -16.25 17.90
CA PRO A 118 15.01 -16.44 19.23
C PRO A 118 13.98 -15.39 19.65
N ASP A 119 14.12 -14.17 19.12
CA ASP A 119 13.26 -13.01 19.39
C ASP A 119 12.49 -12.56 18.14
N GLY A 120 12.08 -13.54 17.31
CA GLY A 120 11.24 -13.31 16.12
C GLY A 120 9.88 -12.66 16.45
N ASP A 121 9.45 -11.70 15.63
CA ASP A 121 8.24 -10.89 15.86
C ASP A 121 6.98 -11.45 15.18
N GLY A 122 7.14 -12.36 14.22
CA GLY A 122 6.06 -12.93 13.40
C GLY A 122 4.88 -13.54 14.19
N PRO A 123 5.10 -14.45 15.16
CA PRO A 123 4.00 -15.06 15.90
C PRO A 123 3.12 -14.05 16.64
N ARG A 124 3.73 -13.04 17.26
CA ARG A 124 2.99 -11.98 17.96
C ARG A 124 2.22 -11.11 16.97
N ASN A 125 2.88 -10.67 15.89
CA ASN A 125 2.25 -9.85 14.85
C ASN A 125 1.04 -10.56 14.23
N LEU A 126 1.14 -11.87 13.96
CA LEU A 126 0.02 -12.65 13.45
C LEU A 126 -1.13 -12.77 14.46
N ALA A 127 -0.82 -13.09 15.72
CA ALA A 127 -1.84 -13.18 16.76
C ALA A 127 -2.60 -11.85 16.90
N ASP A 128 -1.87 -10.73 16.88
CA ASP A 128 -2.45 -9.39 16.96
C ASP A 128 -3.27 -9.08 15.70
N ALA A 129 -2.80 -9.45 14.51
CA ALA A 129 -3.55 -9.29 13.26
C ALA A 129 -4.86 -10.10 13.25
N VAL A 130 -4.85 -11.34 13.76
CA VAL A 130 -6.05 -12.17 13.91
C VAL A 130 -7.03 -11.53 14.90
N ARG A 131 -6.55 -10.95 16.00
CA ARG A 131 -7.42 -10.19 16.94
C ARG A 131 -8.04 -8.98 16.28
N VAL A 132 -7.27 -8.23 15.49
CA VAL A 132 -7.78 -7.07 14.75
C VAL A 132 -8.82 -7.54 13.72
N ALA A 133 -8.57 -8.61 12.97
CA ALA A 133 -9.52 -9.14 12.00
C ALA A 133 -10.81 -9.67 12.64
N ALA A 134 -10.72 -10.29 13.82
CA ALA A 134 -11.87 -10.85 14.53
C ALA A 134 -12.65 -9.84 15.38
N GLY A 135 -12.02 -8.73 15.79
CA GLY A 135 -12.54 -7.85 16.84
C GLY A 135 -12.40 -6.35 16.62
N ALA A 136 -11.58 -5.89 15.68
CA ALA A 136 -11.65 -4.49 15.23
C ALA A 136 -12.93 -4.32 14.40
N GLY A 137 -13.64 -3.22 14.61
CA GLY A 137 -14.89 -2.97 13.91
C GLY A 137 -14.80 -3.17 12.39
N ARG A 138 -15.96 -3.48 11.79
CA ARG A 138 -16.13 -3.47 10.33
C ARG A 138 -15.89 -2.05 9.79
N GLY A 139 -15.35 -1.96 8.59
CA GLY A 139 -15.21 -0.70 7.86
C GLY A 139 -13.92 0.10 8.09
N LEU A 140 -12.86 -0.51 8.61
CA LEU A 140 -11.54 0.15 8.69
C LEU A 140 -10.78 0.15 7.34
N GLY A 141 -11.27 -0.60 6.35
CA GLY A 141 -10.54 -0.85 5.10
C GLY A 141 -9.38 -1.82 5.29
N ALA A 142 -8.39 -1.72 4.41
CA ALA A 142 -7.15 -2.46 4.63
C ALA A 142 -6.29 -1.73 5.68
N VAL A 143 -5.73 -2.49 6.61
CA VAL A 143 -4.87 -1.98 7.68
C VAL A 143 -3.61 -2.83 7.78
N ILE A 144 -2.53 -2.27 8.33
CA ILE A 144 -1.30 -2.99 8.66
C ILE A 144 -1.20 -3.10 10.19
N ALA A 145 -1.09 -4.33 10.69
CA ALA A 145 -0.85 -4.63 12.10
C ALA A 145 0.58 -5.15 12.32
N MET A 146 1.42 -4.36 12.97
CA MET A 146 2.83 -4.68 13.25
C MET A 146 3.24 -4.11 14.60
N ALA A 147 4.01 -4.86 15.38
CA ALA A 147 4.55 -4.42 16.67
C ALA A 147 3.51 -3.90 17.69
N GLY A 148 2.24 -4.34 17.58
CA GLY A 148 1.13 -3.90 18.44
C GLY A 148 0.48 -2.57 18.01
N GLU A 149 0.85 -2.01 16.85
CA GLU A 149 0.19 -0.85 16.25
C GLU A 149 -0.63 -1.25 15.03
N VAL A 150 -1.73 -0.53 14.79
CA VAL A 150 -2.62 -0.71 13.63
C VAL A 150 -2.61 0.58 12.81
N HIS A 151 -2.23 0.50 11.54
CA HIS A 151 -2.11 1.63 10.63
C HIS A 151 -3.08 1.50 9.45
N ALA A 152 -3.75 2.59 9.09
CA ALA A 152 -4.55 2.65 7.86
C ALA A 152 -3.64 2.44 6.64
N ALA A 153 -4.01 1.56 5.71
CA ALA A 153 -3.17 1.26 4.55
C ALA A 153 -2.82 2.50 3.73
N ARG A 154 -3.75 3.46 3.57
CA ARG A 154 -3.48 4.74 2.90
C ARG A 154 -2.30 5.51 3.50
N LEU A 155 -2.17 5.47 4.83
CA LEU A 155 -1.23 6.30 5.59
C LEU A 155 0.05 5.56 6.01
N ALA A 156 0.02 4.23 5.99
CA ALA A 156 1.12 3.40 6.45
C ALA A 156 2.30 3.38 5.47
N THR A 157 3.51 3.47 5.99
CA THR A 157 4.76 3.23 5.28
C THR A 157 5.81 2.52 6.15
N LYS A 158 6.71 1.76 5.55
CA LYS A 158 7.91 1.20 6.19
C LYS A 158 8.92 2.33 6.42
N ALA A 159 8.86 2.90 7.62
CA ALA A 159 9.68 4.01 8.06
C ALA A 159 11.11 3.62 8.49
N HIS A 160 11.34 2.34 8.81
CA HIS A 160 12.65 1.83 9.22
C HIS A 160 13.03 0.55 8.47
N THR A 161 14.32 0.35 8.19
CA THR A 161 14.80 -0.80 7.42
C THR A 161 14.83 -2.10 8.22
N VAL A 162 15.22 -2.06 9.51
CA VAL A 162 15.41 -3.26 10.35
C VAL A 162 14.63 -3.34 11.67
N ALA A 163 14.13 -2.22 12.21
CA ALA A 163 13.49 -2.23 13.53
C ALA A 163 12.15 -2.96 13.49
N VAL A 164 11.78 -3.69 14.56
CA VAL A 164 10.50 -4.43 14.63
C VAL A 164 9.29 -3.50 14.49
N ASN A 165 9.38 -2.27 15.01
CA ASN A 165 8.40 -1.19 14.83
C ASN A 165 8.68 -0.36 13.56
N ALA A 166 8.98 -1.03 12.45
CA ALA A 166 9.35 -0.36 11.20
C ALA A 166 8.21 0.36 10.50
N PHE A 167 6.95 -0.04 10.70
CA PHE A 167 5.82 0.62 10.07
C PHE A 167 5.36 1.82 10.89
N GLY A 168 4.98 2.88 10.20
CA GLY A 168 4.41 4.07 10.82
C GLY A 168 3.47 4.80 9.87
N SER A 169 2.72 5.77 10.40
CA SER A 169 1.87 6.68 9.63
C SER A 169 2.32 8.12 9.85
N PRO A 170 3.36 8.59 9.13
CA PRO A 170 3.91 9.92 9.34
C PRO A 170 2.84 11.02 9.26
N GLY A 171 2.77 11.88 10.28
CA GLY A 171 1.80 12.98 10.37
C GLY A 171 0.43 12.59 10.93
N HIS A 172 0.11 11.30 11.03
CA HIS A 172 -1.24 10.82 11.40
C HIS A 172 -1.24 9.88 12.60
N GLY A 173 -0.17 9.12 12.81
CA GLY A 173 -0.10 8.10 13.85
C GLY A 173 -0.93 6.84 13.55
N PRO A 174 -0.83 5.80 14.39
CA PRO A 174 -1.66 4.61 14.28
C PRO A 174 -3.13 4.93 14.55
N ILE A 175 -4.02 4.18 13.89
CA ILE A 175 -5.48 4.28 14.08
C ILE A 175 -5.99 3.32 15.17
N GLY A 176 -5.10 2.53 15.75
CA GLY A 176 -5.42 1.63 16.84
C GLY A 176 -4.19 0.89 17.34
N HIS A 177 -4.39 0.13 18.41
CA HIS A 177 -3.32 -0.60 19.08
C HIS A 177 -3.82 -1.93 19.65
N VAL A 178 -2.89 -2.86 19.84
CA VAL A 178 -3.14 -4.14 20.51
C VAL A 178 -2.32 -4.22 21.80
N TYR A 179 -3.00 -4.24 22.94
CA TYR A 179 -2.38 -4.30 24.27
C TYR A 179 -3.00 -5.42 25.09
N GLY A 180 -2.17 -6.27 25.70
CA GLY A 180 -2.66 -7.36 26.57
C GLY A 180 -3.69 -8.28 25.90
N GLY A 181 -3.64 -8.43 24.57
CA GLY A 181 -4.62 -9.19 23.80
C GLY A 181 -5.94 -8.46 23.49
N HIS A 182 -6.05 -7.17 23.79
CA HIS A 182 -7.20 -6.33 23.47
C HIS A 182 -6.89 -5.36 22.34
N VAL A 183 -7.83 -5.21 21.41
CA VAL A 183 -7.75 -4.25 20.31
C VAL A 183 -8.46 -2.96 20.72
N ARG A 184 -7.77 -1.83 20.63
CA ARG A 184 -8.34 -0.50 20.83
C ARG A 184 -8.18 0.33 19.56
N VAL A 185 -9.28 0.54 18.84
CA VAL A 185 -9.35 1.46 17.69
C VAL A 185 -9.56 2.88 18.21
N THR A 186 -8.74 3.83 17.76
CA THR A 186 -8.77 5.23 18.17
C THR A 186 -9.19 6.18 17.05
N ALA A 187 -9.14 5.73 15.80
CA ALA A 187 -9.61 6.49 14.64
C ALA A 187 -10.16 5.56 13.55
N THR A 188 -11.11 6.05 12.76
CA THR A 188 -11.61 5.37 11.55
C THR A 188 -11.16 6.17 10.32
N PRO A 189 -10.45 5.57 9.35
CA PRO A 189 -10.01 6.27 8.16
C PRO A 189 -11.19 6.72 7.30
N VAL A 190 -11.12 7.93 6.75
CA VAL A 190 -12.04 8.35 5.68
C VAL A 190 -11.63 7.61 4.40
N ARG A 191 -12.55 6.83 3.85
CA ARG A 191 -12.35 6.04 2.63
C ARG A 191 -13.31 6.52 1.54
N PRO A 192 -12.83 7.28 0.54
CA PRO A 192 -13.63 7.58 -0.63
C PRO A 192 -14.04 6.31 -1.36
N ALA A 193 -15.05 6.41 -2.23
CA ALA A 193 -15.41 5.29 -3.09
C ALA A 193 -14.19 4.83 -3.90
N GLY A 194 -13.89 3.53 -3.79
CA GLY A 194 -12.78 2.90 -4.49
C GLY A 194 -13.14 2.48 -5.91
N PHE A 195 -12.53 1.38 -6.35
CA PHE A 195 -12.69 0.77 -7.66
C PHE A 195 -13.23 -0.65 -7.47
N GLY A 196 -14.05 -1.12 -8.39
CA GLY A 196 -14.41 -2.53 -8.48
C GLY A 196 -13.20 -3.33 -8.98
N LEU A 197 -12.95 -4.49 -8.38
CA LEU A 197 -11.88 -5.38 -8.86
C LEU A 197 -12.15 -5.84 -10.31
N ALA A 198 -13.42 -6.01 -10.69
CA ALA A 198 -13.87 -6.32 -12.05
C ALA A 198 -13.74 -5.14 -13.03
N GLU A 199 -13.29 -3.96 -12.57
CA GLU A 199 -12.87 -2.89 -13.49
C GLU A 199 -11.40 -3.08 -13.92
N LEU A 200 -10.66 -3.99 -13.27
CA LEU A 200 -9.22 -4.20 -13.45
C LEU A 200 -8.92 -5.49 -14.23
N ASP A 201 -9.71 -5.78 -15.26
CA ASP A 201 -9.70 -7.06 -15.98
C ASP A 201 -8.49 -7.19 -16.94
N GLY A 202 -7.93 -6.06 -17.39
CA GLY A 202 -6.75 -6.00 -18.24
C GLY A 202 -5.42 -5.93 -17.48
N PRO A 203 -4.28 -5.79 -18.18
CA PRO A 203 -3.01 -5.49 -17.55
C PRO A 203 -3.09 -4.17 -16.77
N ILE A 204 -2.54 -4.14 -15.56
CA ILE A 204 -2.49 -2.91 -14.77
C ILE A 204 -1.61 -1.88 -15.49
N ALA A 205 -2.13 -0.66 -15.64
CA ALA A 205 -1.47 0.44 -16.33
C ALA A 205 -0.07 0.72 -15.75
N ARG A 206 0.93 0.81 -16.64
CA ARG A 206 2.27 1.21 -16.26
C ARG A 206 2.29 2.67 -15.82
N VAL A 207 2.57 2.90 -14.55
CA VAL A 207 2.82 4.23 -13.98
C VAL A 207 4.21 4.23 -13.36
N ASP A 208 5.07 5.17 -13.75
CA ASP A 208 6.44 5.25 -13.23
C ASP A 208 6.55 6.33 -12.14
N ILE A 209 7.45 6.14 -11.18
CA ILE A 209 7.81 7.17 -10.19
C ILE A 209 9.13 7.80 -10.63
N VAL A 210 9.17 9.13 -10.72
CA VAL A 210 10.37 9.88 -11.10
C VAL A 210 10.77 10.81 -9.95
N PRO A 211 11.90 10.56 -9.26
CA PRO A 211 12.38 11.43 -8.20
C PRO A 211 13.01 12.71 -8.76
N VAL A 212 12.72 13.83 -8.11
CA VAL A 212 13.37 15.11 -8.36
C VAL A 212 14.46 15.35 -7.33
N TYR A 213 15.64 15.74 -7.81
CA TYR A 213 16.81 16.06 -7.02
C TYR A 213 17.48 17.32 -7.56
N VAL A 214 18.48 17.83 -6.83
CA VAL A 214 19.25 19.00 -7.26
C VAL A 214 19.90 18.70 -8.61
N GLY A 215 19.60 19.52 -9.62
CA GLY A 215 20.13 19.34 -10.97
C GLY A 215 19.37 18.32 -11.85
N ALA A 216 18.23 17.78 -11.41
CA ALA A 216 17.38 16.99 -12.29
C ALA A 216 16.98 17.81 -13.53
N ASP A 217 17.10 17.24 -14.73
CA ASP A 217 16.99 17.95 -16.02
C ASP A 217 15.76 17.53 -16.84
N GLY A 218 15.00 16.55 -16.33
CA GLY A 218 13.81 15.98 -16.97
C GLY A 218 14.07 14.67 -17.73
N VAL A 219 15.32 14.19 -17.85
CA VAL A 219 15.64 12.99 -18.66
C VAL A 219 14.86 11.75 -18.24
N HIS A 220 14.63 11.56 -16.94
CA HIS A 220 13.89 10.41 -16.44
C HIS A 220 12.39 10.45 -16.79
N LEU A 221 11.76 11.63 -16.81
CA LEU A 221 10.37 11.77 -17.28
C LEU A 221 10.27 11.46 -18.78
N ALA A 222 11.19 12.00 -19.56
CA ALA A 222 11.25 11.75 -21.01
C ALA A 222 11.43 10.26 -21.30
N ALA A 223 12.31 9.59 -20.56
CA ALA A 223 12.54 8.16 -20.68
C ALA A 223 11.29 7.33 -20.30
N SER A 224 10.61 7.65 -19.19
CA SER A 224 9.36 6.98 -18.81
C SER A 224 8.26 7.14 -19.86
N ARG A 225 8.08 8.36 -20.39
CA ARG A 225 7.14 8.63 -21.49
C ARG A 225 7.49 7.82 -22.74
N ALA A 226 8.76 7.83 -23.17
CA ALA A 226 9.23 7.08 -24.33
C ALA A 226 9.09 5.56 -24.16
N ALA A 227 9.21 5.07 -22.92
CA ALA A 227 9.00 3.66 -22.58
C ALA A 227 7.51 3.26 -22.45
N GLY A 228 6.58 4.16 -22.75
CA GLY A 228 5.15 3.88 -22.79
C GLY A 228 4.45 3.95 -21.43
N ALA A 229 4.97 4.72 -20.47
CA ALA A 229 4.25 4.99 -19.23
C ALA A 229 2.89 5.64 -19.54
N ARG A 230 1.81 5.06 -19.01
CA ARG A 230 0.43 5.57 -19.12
C ARG A 230 0.15 6.72 -18.15
N GLY A 231 1.02 6.92 -17.17
CA GLY A 231 1.01 8.00 -16.20
C GLY A 231 2.34 8.10 -15.46
N ILE A 232 2.62 9.22 -14.83
CA ILE A 232 3.87 9.44 -14.09
C ILE A 232 3.55 10.06 -12.73
N VAL A 233 4.24 9.61 -11.69
CA VAL A 233 4.27 10.26 -10.37
C VAL A 233 5.61 10.95 -10.21
N LEU A 234 5.58 12.28 -10.08
CA LEU A 234 6.74 13.11 -9.82
C LEU A 234 6.94 13.23 -8.30
N GLU A 235 7.99 12.59 -7.77
CA GLU A 235 8.38 12.76 -6.38
C GLU A 235 9.22 14.03 -6.25
N ALA A 236 8.53 15.16 -6.09
CA ALA A 236 9.08 16.50 -6.20
C ALA A 236 9.76 17.00 -4.91
N LEU A 237 10.31 18.21 -4.97
CA LEU A 237 11.01 18.85 -3.85
C LEU A 237 10.03 19.61 -2.95
N GLY A 238 10.20 19.53 -1.63
CA GLY A 238 9.47 20.36 -0.67
C GLY A 238 7.96 20.25 -0.85
N ALA A 239 7.29 21.39 -1.04
CA ALA A 239 5.83 21.45 -1.24
C ALA A 239 5.36 21.02 -2.64
N GLY A 240 6.18 20.36 -3.45
CA GLY A 240 5.82 19.93 -4.80
C GLY A 240 6.47 20.76 -5.92
N ASN A 241 7.72 21.19 -5.73
CA ASN A 241 8.45 22.02 -6.70
C ASN A 241 9.33 21.18 -7.64
N PRO A 242 9.38 21.52 -8.95
CA PRO A 242 10.29 20.90 -9.90
C PRO A 242 11.61 21.67 -10.02
N THR A 243 12.46 21.25 -10.95
CA THR A 243 13.49 22.09 -11.58
C THR A 243 12.99 22.59 -12.95
N PRO A 244 13.64 23.59 -13.59
CA PRO A 244 13.20 24.09 -14.90
C PRO A 244 13.13 23.01 -16.00
N GLY A 245 14.11 22.09 -16.03
CA GLY A 245 14.13 20.97 -16.98
C GLY A 245 12.99 19.99 -16.75
N VAL A 246 12.70 19.68 -15.48
CA VAL A 246 11.57 18.82 -15.09
C VAL A 246 10.24 19.46 -15.46
N LEU A 247 10.02 20.75 -15.17
CA LEU A 247 8.79 21.45 -15.55
C LEU A 247 8.54 21.40 -17.06
N ARG A 248 9.59 21.63 -17.86
CA ARG A 248 9.52 21.52 -19.33
C ARG A 248 9.07 20.12 -19.75
N GLU A 249 9.61 19.07 -19.15
CA GLU A 249 9.22 17.70 -19.51
C GLU A 249 7.83 17.31 -19.00
N VAL A 250 7.38 17.85 -17.85
CA VAL A 250 6.00 17.69 -17.38
C VAL A 250 5.02 18.27 -18.40
N ARG A 251 5.28 19.48 -18.93
CA ARG A 251 4.46 20.06 -20.02
C ARG A 251 4.40 19.13 -21.23
N ALA A 252 5.54 18.54 -21.60
CA ALA A 252 5.61 17.59 -22.72
C ALA A 252 4.85 16.29 -22.47
N CYS A 253 4.80 15.80 -21.22
CA CYS A 253 4.01 14.64 -20.82
C CYS A 253 2.51 14.94 -20.90
N VAL A 254 2.06 16.05 -20.29
CA VAL A 254 0.65 16.44 -20.29
C VAL A 254 0.15 16.72 -21.71
N ALA A 255 0.94 17.41 -22.53
CA ALA A 255 0.61 17.64 -23.95
C ALA A 255 0.50 16.34 -24.77
N ALA A 256 1.20 15.27 -24.35
CA ALA A 256 1.09 13.94 -24.95
C ALA A 256 -0.04 13.08 -24.34
N GLY A 257 -0.87 13.64 -23.46
CA GLY A 257 -1.95 12.92 -22.79
C GLY A 257 -1.49 11.98 -21.67
N VAL A 258 -0.24 12.10 -21.20
CA VAL A 258 0.29 11.32 -20.08
C VAL A 258 0.07 12.11 -18.78
N PRO A 259 -0.87 11.70 -17.91
CA PRO A 259 -1.13 12.39 -16.65
C PRO A 259 0.09 12.34 -15.72
N VAL A 260 0.35 13.48 -15.06
CA VAL A 260 1.41 13.60 -14.07
C VAL A 260 0.81 13.95 -12.72
N LEU A 261 1.02 13.08 -11.72
CA LEU A 261 0.74 13.37 -10.31
C LEU A 261 1.99 13.94 -9.65
N VAL A 262 1.83 14.95 -8.81
CA VAL A 262 2.91 15.54 -8.02
C VAL A 262 2.78 15.04 -6.58
N THR A 263 3.84 14.43 -6.06
CA THR A 263 4.04 14.09 -4.64
C THR A 263 5.31 14.78 -4.15
N SER A 264 5.74 14.47 -2.92
CA SER A 264 6.99 14.98 -2.37
C SER A 264 7.85 13.85 -1.82
N ARG A 265 9.18 14.02 -1.92
CA ARG A 265 10.13 13.19 -1.17
C ARG A 265 10.07 13.44 0.34
N CYS A 266 9.45 14.55 0.76
CA CYS A 266 9.19 14.81 2.17
C CYS A 266 8.19 13.79 2.70
N ARG A 267 8.54 13.11 3.81
CA ARG A 267 7.70 12.04 4.37
C ARG A 267 6.37 12.51 4.99
N ARG A 268 6.15 13.82 5.13
CA ARG A 268 5.00 14.42 5.81
C ARG A 268 4.58 15.72 5.13
N GLY A 269 3.28 16.00 5.20
CA GLY A 269 2.67 17.23 4.73
C GLY A 269 2.20 17.13 3.27
N PRO A 270 1.18 17.91 2.89
CA PRO A 270 0.66 17.90 1.53
C PRO A 270 1.59 18.66 0.58
N VAL A 271 1.58 18.25 -0.69
CA VAL A 271 2.07 19.11 -1.78
C VAL A 271 1.05 20.21 -2.07
N MET A 272 1.53 21.43 -2.29
CA MET A 272 0.72 22.61 -2.53
C MET A 272 1.35 23.46 -3.64
N PRO A 273 0.60 23.85 -4.70
CA PRO A 273 1.11 24.62 -5.83
C PRO A 273 1.29 26.11 -5.46
N VAL A 274 2.25 26.41 -4.57
CA VAL A 274 2.42 27.75 -3.98
C VAL A 274 3.37 28.63 -4.79
N TYR A 275 4.47 28.07 -5.28
CA TYR A 275 5.56 28.85 -5.86
C TYR A 275 5.43 28.92 -7.38
N GLY A 276 5.45 30.13 -7.94
CA GLY A 276 5.60 30.37 -9.39
C GLY A 276 7.06 30.42 -9.85
N ALA A 277 7.31 31.01 -11.02
CA ALA A 277 8.64 31.18 -11.62
C ALA A 277 9.40 29.86 -11.83
N GLY A 278 8.67 28.82 -12.26
CA GLY A 278 9.19 27.47 -12.46
C GLY A 278 8.91 26.53 -11.28
N GLY A 279 8.04 26.91 -10.34
CA GLY A 279 7.72 26.16 -9.13
C GLY A 279 6.47 25.28 -9.27
N GLY A 280 5.90 24.87 -8.13
CA GLY A 280 4.69 24.05 -8.09
C GLY A 280 3.45 24.69 -8.72
N ALA A 281 3.30 26.02 -8.68
CA ALA A 281 2.19 26.71 -9.35
C ALA A 281 2.27 26.52 -10.87
N ASP A 282 3.46 26.63 -11.46
CA ASP A 282 3.67 26.39 -12.90
C ASP A 282 3.45 24.93 -13.30
N LEU A 283 3.65 23.96 -12.39
CA LEU A 283 3.27 22.56 -12.62
C LEU A 283 1.75 22.41 -12.71
N ALA A 284 1.02 23.06 -11.80
CA ALA A 284 -0.45 23.04 -11.82
C ALA A 284 -0.98 23.69 -13.10
N ASP A 285 -0.43 24.84 -13.50
CA ASP A 285 -0.76 25.51 -14.77
C ASP A 285 -0.41 24.65 -15.99
N ALA A 286 0.65 23.84 -15.89
CA ALA A 286 1.01 22.84 -16.91
C ALA A 286 0.07 21.62 -16.95
N GLY A 287 -0.92 21.54 -16.05
CA GLY A 287 -1.90 20.45 -15.98
C GLY A 287 -1.49 19.26 -15.11
N ALA A 288 -0.42 19.38 -14.31
CA ALA A 288 -0.08 18.36 -13.33
C ALA A 288 -1.06 18.39 -12.14
N VAL A 289 -1.37 17.21 -11.59
CA VAL A 289 -2.33 17.05 -10.48
C VAL A 289 -1.59 16.83 -9.18
N PHE A 290 -1.89 17.63 -8.16
CA PHE A 290 -1.24 17.52 -6.85
C PHE A 290 -1.90 16.43 -6.01
N ALA A 291 -1.12 15.50 -5.48
CA ALA A 291 -1.62 14.29 -4.83
C ALA A 291 -1.93 14.44 -3.33
N GLY A 292 -2.07 15.67 -2.84
CA GLY A 292 -2.26 15.96 -1.43
C GLY A 292 -1.10 15.44 -0.58
N ASP A 293 -1.41 14.62 0.42
CA ASP A 293 -0.47 14.02 1.38
C ASP A 293 -0.02 12.60 1.01
N LEU A 294 -0.44 12.06 -0.15
CA LEU A 294 -0.04 10.73 -0.58
C LEU A 294 1.46 10.68 -0.93
N GLY A 295 2.15 9.69 -0.38
CA GLY A 295 3.51 9.35 -0.79
C GLY A 295 3.56 8.78 -2.21
N ALA A 296 4.73 8.86 -2.87
CA ALA A 296 4.91 8.43 -4.25
C ALA A 296 4.47 6.97 -4.54
N PRO A 297 4.78 5.96 -3.68
CA PRO A 297 4.31 4.59 -3.90
C PRO A 297 2.78 4.47 -3.95
N LYS A 298 2.08 5.18 -3.06
CA LYS A 298 0.61 5.16 -2.98
C LYS A 298 -0.03 5.90 -4.15
N ALA A 299 0.47 7.09 -4.46
CA ALA A 299 0.00 7.86 -5.63
C ALA A 299 0.19 7.08 -6.94
N ARG A 300 1.29 6.31 -7.07
CA ARG A 300 1.56 5.44 -8.22
C ARG A 300 0.48 4.38 -8.37
N LEU A 301 0.17 3.67 -7.29
CA LEU A 301 -0.89 2.64 -7.30
C LEU A 301 -2.26 3.22 -7.60
N LEU A 302 -2.60 4.34 -6.96
CA LEU A 302 -3.88 5.01 -7.19
C LEU A 302 -4.07 5.40 -8.67
N LEU A 303 -3.03 5.98 -9.30
CA LEU A 303 -3.07 6.32 -10.72
C LEU A 303 -3.12 5.09 -11.60
N ALA A 304 -2.34 4.05 -11.29
CA ALA A 304 -2.31 2.81 -12.05
C ALA A 304 -3.67 2.12 -12.04
N VAL A 305 -4.31 2.01 -10.87
CA VAL A 305 -5.66 1.46 -10.72
C VAL A 305 -6.68 2.29 -11.51
N ALA A 306 -6.66 3.62 -11.39
CA ALA A 306 -7.60 4.46 -12.10
C ALA A 306 -7.46 4.40 -13.63
N LEU A 307 -6.24 4.40 -14.16
CA LEU A 307 -5.98 4.27 -15.60
C LEU A 307 -6.23 2.86 -16.16
N SER A 308 -6.32 1.87 -15.27
CA SER A 308 -6.72 0.50 -15.63
C SER A 308 -8.23 0.36 -15.67
N ALA A 309 -8.92 0.97 -14.69
CA ALA A 309 -10.39 0.97 -14.60
C ALA A 309 -11.05 1.93 -15.60
N GLU A 310 -10.34 2.95 -16.05
CA GLU A 310 -10.83 3.95 -17.00
C GLU A 310 -9.74 4.27 -18.03
N ALA A 311 -10.03 3.96 -19.30
CA ALA A 311 -9.08 4.12 -20.39
C ALA A 311 -8.81 5.60 -20.73
N ASP A 312 -9.81 6.48 -20.58
CA ASP A 312 -9.67 7.91 -20.79
C ASP A 312 -8.93 8.58 -19.61
N PRO A 313 -7.75 9.18 -19.82
CA PRO A 313 -6.98 9.77 -18.73
C PRO A 313 -7.74 10.88 -17.97
N GLY A 314 -8.58 11.66 -18.65
CA GLY A 314 -9.36 12.73 -18.02
C GLY A 314 -10.41 12.20 -17.05
N ARG A 315 -11.17 11.17 -17.46
CA ARG A 315 -12.12 10.48 -16.60
C ARG A 315 -11.42 9.72 -15.46
N ALA A 316 -10.27 9.10 -15.72
CA ALA A 316 -9.47 8.46 -14.68
C ALA A 316 -9.04 9.47 -13.61
N LEU A 317 -8.51 10.64 -14.01
CA LEU A 317 -8.14 11.72 -13.08
C LEU A 317 -9.35 12.27 -12.31
N ALA A 318 -10.53 12.36 -12.92
CA ALA A 318 -11.74 12.79 -12.23
C ALA A 318 -12.11 11.84 -11.07
N ARG A 319 -11.95 10.53 -11.27
CA ARG A 319 -12.15 9.51 -10.21
C ARG A 319 -11.14 9.61 -9.07
N LEU A 320 -9.96 10.18 -9.32
CA LEU A 320 -8.95 10.35 -8.28
C LEU A 320 -9.26 11.48 -7.31
N ARG A 321 -9.97 12.53 -7.74
CA ARG A 321 -10.15 13.76 -6.94
C ARG A 321 -10.57 13.54 -5.48
N PRO A 322 -11.50 12.62 -5.15
CA PRO A 322 -11.87 12.35 -3.77
C PRO A 322 -10.73 11.76 -2.92
N HIS A 323 -9.77 11.09 -3.54
CA HIS A 323 -8.61 10.46 -2.88
C HIS A 323 -7.43 11.41 -2.68
N LEU A 324 -7.37 12.49 -3.47
CA LEU A 324 -6.28 13.48 -3.47
C LEU A 324 -6.58 14.70 -2.60
N SER A 325 -7.79 14.80 -2.06
CA SER A 325 -8.16 15.86 -1.14
C SER A 325 -7.46 15.63 0.21
N PRO A 326 -6.87 16.67 0.82
CA PRO A 326 -6.29 16.59 2.17
C PRO A 326 -7.35 16.34 3.25
#